data_AF-A0A3D0PUW2-F1
#
_entry.id   AF-A0A3D0PUW2-F1
#
_cell.length_a   1.000
_cell.length_b   1.000
_cell.length_c   1.000
_cell.angle_alpha   90.00
_cell.angle_beta   90.00
_cell.angle_gamma   90.00
#
_symmetry.space_group_name_H-M   'P 1'
#
loop_
_entity.id
_entity.type
_entity.pdbx_description
1 polymer ?
#
loop_
_entity_poly.entity_id
_entity_poly.type
_entity_poly.pdbx_seq_one_letter_code
_entity_poly.pdbx_strand_id
1 'polypeptide(L)' 'MTQHSHPIALRDATVTDAFWASEQELVRTQVIPFQWNALNDNVPGAAPSYCMHNFKAAAAQNAEHRKEGKASAAVRL' A
#
# COMPACT_ATOMS: atom_id res chain seq x y z
N MET A 1 17.93 27.84 -28.77
CA MET A 1 18.74 27.02 -27.84
C MET A 1 17.79 26.13 -27.06
N THR A 2 17.75 24.84 -27.34
CA THR A 2 16.93 23.87 -26.59
C THR A 2 17.68 23.51 -25.31
N GLN A 3 17.26 24.05 -24.17
CA GLN A 3 17.73 23.56 -22.87
C GLN A 3 16.98 22.27 -22.55
N HIS A 4 17.73 21.20 -22.34
CA HIS A 4 17.21 19.95 -21.82
C HIS A 4 17.62 19.82 -20.35
N SER A 5 16.70 19.35 -19.52
CA SER A 5 17.00 18.95 -18.14
C SER A 5 17.97 17.77 -18.16
N HIS A 6 18.98 17.80 -17.27
CA HIS A 6 19.88 16.67 -17.08
C HIS A 6 19.22 15.65 -16.14
N PRO A 7 19.31 14.34 -16.41
CA PRO A 7 18.77 13.33 -15.52
C PRO A 7 19.41 13.42 -14.14
N ILE A 8 18.58 13.31 -13.10
CA ILE A 8 19.01 13.12 -11.71
C ILE A 8 18.60 11.73 -11.25
N ALA A 9 19.32 11.17 -10.28
CA ALA A 9 18.84 9.94 -9.64
C ALA A 9 17.60 10.27 -8.80
N LEU A 10 16.56 9.42 -8.87
CA LEU A 10 15.29 9.68 -8.20
C LEU A 10 15.44 9.89 -6.68
N ARG A 11 16.41 9.20 -6.06
CA ARG A 11 16.73 9.34 -4.62
C ARG A 11 17.22 10.73 -4.24
N ASP A 12 17.75 11.48 -5.21
CA ASP A 12 18.31 12.82 -5.02
C ASP A 12 17.28 13.91 -5.38
N ALA A 13 16.11 13.52 -5.91
CA ALA A 13 15.04 14.44 -6.24
C ALA A 13 14.29 14.87 -4.96
N THR A 14 14.32 16.17 -4.66
CA THR A 14 13.54 16.77 -3.56
C THR A 14 12.69 17.90 -4.11
N VAL A 15 11.41 17.92 -3.75
CA VAL A 15 10.48 19.00 -4.09
C VAL A 15 10.46 19.99 -2.95
N THR A 16 10.92 21.22 -3.19
CA THR A 16 11.15 22.25 -2.15
C THR A 16 10.29 23.49 -2.30
N ASP A 17 9.48 23.59 -3.36
CA ASP A 17 8.63 24.76 -3.57
C ASP A 17 7.42 24.77 -2.63
N ALA A 18 6.90 25.97 -2.36
CA ALA A 18 5.83 26.17 -1.40
C ALA A 18 4.48 25.57 -1.84
N PHE A 19 4.23 25.49 -3.15
CA PHE A 19 2.97 24.98 -3.68
C PHE A 19 2.85 23.47 -3.46
N TRP A 20 3.87 22.71 -3.87
CA TRP A 20 3.86 21.26 -3.66
C TRP A 20 4.13 20.86 -2.21
N ALA A 21 4.80 21.70 -1.42
CA ALA A 21 5.00 21.45 0.00
C ALA A 21 3.66 21.37 0.76
N SER A 22 2.71 22.28 0.49
CA SER A 22 1.39 22.25 1.14
C SER A 22 0.56 21.04 0.75
N GLU A 23 0.60 20.64 -0.53
CA GLU A 23 -0.12 19.45 -1.00
C GLU A 23 0.45 18.16 -0.41
N GLN A 24 1.78 18.04 -0.34
CA GLN A 24 2.43 16.91 0.33
C GLN A 24 2.04 16.83 1.80
N GLU A 25 1.98 17.96 2.49
CA GLU A 25 1.60 18.02 3.90
C GLU A 25 0.12 17.66 4.12
N LEU A 26 -0.78 18.11 3.24
CA LEU A 26 -2.19 17.70 3.22
C LEU A 26 -2.32 16.19 3.03
N VAL A 27 -1.59 15.64 2.06
CA VAL A 27 -1.60 14.20 1.79
C VAL A 27 -1.11 13.42 3.01
N ARG A 28 0.01 13.85 3.60
CA ARG A 28 0.64 13.21 4.76
C ARG A 28 -0.27 13.22 5.99
N THR A 29 -0.90 14.35 6.28
CA THR A 29 -1.62 14.54 7.56
C THR A 29 -3.11 14.22 7.49
N GLN A 30 -3.73 14.33 6.32
CA GLN A 30 -5.18 14.15 6.18
C GLN A 30 -5.50 12.95 5.28
N VAL A 31 -4.96 12.94 4.05
CA VAL A 31 -5.38 11.96 3.03
C VAL A 31 -4.94 10.54 3.39
N ILE A 32 -3.65 10.34 3.72
CA ILE A 32 -3.13 9.01 4.06
C ILE A 32 -3.84 8.42 5.28
N PRO A 33 -4.01 9.13 6.42
CA PRO A 33 -4.75 8.60 7.55
C PRO A 33 -6.20 8.24 7.23
N PHE A 34 -6.91 9.10 6.48
CA PHE A 34 -8.28 8.82 6.09
C PHE A 34 -8.37 7.59 5.18
N GLN A 35 -7.53 7.50 4.14
CA GLN A 35 -7.53 6.35 3.24
C GLN A 35 -7.15 5.06 3.95
N TRP A 36 -6.20 5.11 4.88
CA TRP A 36 -5.87 3.96 5.72
C TRP A 36 -7.11 3.48 6.52
N ASN A 37 -7.85 4.40 7.12
CA ASN A 37 -9.09 4.05 7.82
C ASN A 37 -10.14 3.46 6.87
N ALA A 38 -10.30 4.01 5.67
CA ALA A 38 -11.23 3.50 4.66
C ALA A 38 -10.86 2.08 4.18
N LEU A 39 -9.57 1.81 3.94
CA LEU A 39 -9.08 0.47 3.56
C LEU A 39 -9.29 -0.58 4.66
N ASN A 40 -9.38 -0.13 5.90
CA ASN A 40 -9.67 -0.96 7.08
C ASN A 40 -11.15 -0.92 7.49
N ASP A 41 -12.03 -0.35 6.68
CA ASP A 41 -13.48 -0.26 6.93
C ASP A 41 -13.85 0.48 8.25
N ASN A 42 -12.97 1.38 8.72
CA ASN A 42 -13.14 2.12 9.98
C ASN A 42 -13.85 3.47 9.82
N VAL A 43 -14.42 3.77 8.65
CA VAL A 43 -15.10 5.05 8.37
C VAL A 43 -16.62 4.86 8.43
N PRO A 44 -17.32 5.35 9.47
CA PRO A 44 -18.75 5.18 9.61
C PRO A 44 -19.53 5.80 8.45
N GLY A 45 -20.49 5.07 7.89
CA GLY A 45 -21.34 5.55 6.79
C GLY A 45 -20.69 5.54 5.41
N ALA A 46 -19.38 5.26 5.31
CA ALA A 46 -18.75 4.97 4.03
C ALA A 46 -19.09 3.55 3.55
N ALA A 47 -19.11 3.36 2.24
CA ALA A 47 -19.19 2.01 1.68
C ALA A 47 -17.91 1.22 2.05
N PRO A 48 -18.05 -0.04 2.50
CA PRO A 48 -16.90 -0.85 2.87
C PRO A 48 -16.00 -1.14 1.67
N SER A 49 -14.69 -1.01 1.88
CA SER A 49 -13.64 -1.32 0.92
C SER A 49 -13.30 -2.81 0.88
N TYR A 50 -13.35 -3.49 2.03
CA TYR A 50 -12.91 -4.88 2.22
C TYR A 50 -11.43 -5.15 1.86
N CYS A 51 -10.62 -4.13 1.58
CA CYS A 51 -9.27 -4.32 1.07
C CYS A 51 -8.38 -5.09 2.04
N MET A 52 -8.24 -4.59 3.28
CA MET A 52 -7.40 -5.26 4.28
C MET A 52 -8.00 -6.58 4.76
N HIS A 53 -9.33 -6.73 4.70
CA HIS A 53 -10.01 -8.01 4.94
C HIS A 53 -9.58 -9.06 3.91
N ASN A 54 -9.62 -8.71 2.62
CA ASN A 54 -9.27 -9.61 1.51
C ASN A 54 -7.80 -10.08 1.61
N PHE A 55 -6.88 -9.17 1.91
CA PHE A 55 -5.47 -9.55 2.11
C PHE A 55 -5.28 -10.51 3.29
N LYS A 56 -6.00 -10.30 4.41
CA LYS A 56 -5.95 -11.23 5.55
C LYS A 56 -6.52 -12.60 5.18
N ALA A 57 -7.64 -12.64 4.45
CA ALA A 57 -8.25 -13.88 3.99
C ALA A 57 -7.32 -14.66 3.04
N ALA A 58 -6.72 -13.97 2.06
CA ALA A 58 -5.75 -14.57 1.15
C ALA A 58 -4.50 -15.07 1.89
N ALA A 59 -4.00 -14.33 2.89
CA ALA A 59 -2.88 -14.77 3.71
C ALA A 59 -3.20 -16.04 4.50
N ALA A 60 -4.40 -16.14 5.08
CA ALA A 60 -4.85 -17.34 5.78
C ALA A 60 -4.97 -18.54 4.84
N GLN A 61 -5.59 -18.36 3.66
CA GLN A 61 -5.70 -19.41 2.63
C GLN A 61 -4.31 -19.91 2.20
N ASN A 62 -3.38 -18.99 1.98
CA ASN A 62 -2.00 -19.34 1.63
C ASN A 62 -1.27 -20.09 2.75
N ALA A 63 -1.59 -19.81 4.03
CA ALA A 63 -1.01 -20.53 5.15
C ALA A 63 -1.54 -21.97 5.23
N GLU A 64 -2.84 -22.18 5.01
CA GLU A 64 -3.45 -23.52 4.99
C GLU A 64 -2.91 -24.36 3.83
N HIS A 65 -2.88 -23.83 2.60
CA HIS A 65 -2.31 -24.54 1.45
C HIS A 65 -0.85 -24.96 1.66
N ARG A 66 -0.05 -24.17 2.38
CA ARG A 66 1.33 -24.56 2.73
C ARG A 66 1.38 -25.72 3.72
N LYS A 67 0.43 -25.83 4.66
CA LYS A 67 0.35 -26.96 5.59
C LYS A 67 -0.05 -28.23 4.84
N GLU A 68 -1.06 -28.15 3.96
CA GLU A 68 -1.51 -29.26 3.11
C GLU A 68 -0.39 -29.75 2.17
N GLY A 69 0.35 -28.83 1.56
CA GLY A 69 1.51 -29.16 0.72
C GLY A 69 2.63 -29.87 1.51
N LYS A 70 2.88 -29.49 2.77
CA LYS A 70 3.83 -30.19 3.64
C LYS A 70 3.32 -31.56 4.09
N ALA A 71 2.04 -31.67 4.44
CA ALA A 71 1.43 -32.93 4.87
C ALA A 71 1.43 -33.96 3.73
N SER A 72 1.07 -33.54 2.51
CA SER A 72 1.10 -34.42 1.33
C SER A 72 2.52 -34.85 0.92
N ALA A 73 3.53 -34.02 1.15
CA ALA A 73 4.94 -34.40 0.97
C ALA A 73 5.42 -35.41 2.04
N ALA A 74 5.00 -35.24 3.29
CA ALA A 74 5.37 -36.13 4.40
C ALA A 74 4.75 -37.54 4.28
N VAL A 75 3.55 -37.66 3.68
CA VAL A 75 2.89 -38.95 3.42
C VAL A 75 3.54 -39.73 2.26
N ARG A 76 4.34 -39.07 1.42
CA ARG A 76 5.02 -39.68 0.27
C ARG A 76 6.44 -40.19 0.57
N LEU A 77 6.92 -40.06 1.81
CA LEU A 77 8.19 -40.59 2.31
C LEU A 77 7.91 -41.72 3.31
#